data_AF-A0A7W1K8I6-F1
#
_entry.id   AF-A0A7W1K8I6-F1
#
_cell.length_a   1.000
_cell.length_b   1.000
_cell.length_c   1.000
_cell.angle_alpha   90.00
_cell.angle_beta   90.00
_cell.angle_gamma   90.00
#
_symmetry.space_group_name_H-M   'P 1'
#
loop_
_entity.id
_entity.type
_entity.pdbx_description
1 polymer ?
#
loop_
_entity_poly.entity_id
_entity_poly.type
_entity_poly.pdbx_seq_one_letter_code
_entity_poly.pdbx_strand_id
1 'polypeptide(L)'
;MPARTVFALTVLATCGLTGCGSGDGEGPATTSAKPAPASATPALARVPKQPGELLFTAETSPTTSRPFELDGRYVVRFEQIAPEDPNLDFSGQTPFTAALQRRAGDPEGAVKLFGTATARGSRALTLRGRYVLDVSFGDFPYAVRFTPRR
;
A
#
# COMPACT_ATOMS: atom_id res chain seq x y z
N MET A 1 51.55 -14.16 -0.64
CA MET A 1 52.74 -13.75 -1.42
C MET A 1 52.27 -13.30 -2.80
N PRO A 2 52.81 -12.19 -3.32
CA PRO A 2 52.21 -11.37 -4.38
C PRO A 2 52.62 -11.85 -5.78
N ALA A 3 51.75 -11.64 -6.77
CA ALA A 3 52.16 -11.57 -8.16
C ALA A 3 51.42 -10.40 -8.83
N ARG A 4 52.17 -9.31 -8.98
CA ARG A 4 51.89 -8.18 -9.87
C ARG A 4 52.10 -8.62 -11.33
N THR A 5 51.75 -7.70 -12.25
CA THR A 5 52.33 -7.52 -13.61
C THR A 5 51.41 -8.06 -14.73
N VAL A 6 51.08 -7.38 -15.84
CA VAL A 6 51.31 -6.03 -16.41
C VAL A 6 50.47 -5.96 -17.71
N PHE A 7 50.17 -4.74 -18.19
CA PHE A 7 49.89 -4.29 -19.58
C PHE A 7 49.21 -5.24 -20.61
N ALA A 8 48.26 -4.71 -21.36
CA ALA A 8 48.53 -4.03 -22.64
C ALA A 8 47.25 -3.84 -23.46
N LEU A 9 47.13 -2.63 -23.97
CA LEU A 9 46.19 -2.13 -24.97
C LEU A 9 46.48 -2.76 -26.35
N THR A 10 45.48 -3.32 -27.05
CA THR A 10 45.54 -3.41 -28.53
C THR A 10 44.15 -3.39 -29.18
N VAL A 11 44.00 -2.41 -30.07
CA VAL A 11 42.95 -2.20 -31.08
C VAL A 11 43.11 -3.19 -32.24
N LEU A 12 42.01 -3.69 -32.84
CA LEU A 12 41.82 -3.99 -34.28
C LEU A 12 40.48 -4.77 -34.42
N ALA A 13 39.42 -4.23 -35.02
CA ALA A 13 39.14 -4.07 -36.46
C ALA A 13 38.67 -5.33 -37.21
N THR A 14 37.43 -5.20 -37.73
CA THR A 14 36.90 -5.65 -39.04
C THR A 14 36.36 -7.07 -39.32
N CYS A 15 35.36 -7.04 -40.23
CA CYS A 15 34.67 -8.09 -41.02
C CYS A 15 33.40 -8.63 -40.36
N GLY A 16 32.17 -8.37 -40.84
CA GLY A 16 31.69 -8.25 -42.22
C GLY A 16 30.91 -9.53 -42.55
N LEU A 17 29.62 -9.43 -42.87
CA LEU A 17 28.89 -10.31 -43.80
C LEU A 17 27.44 -9.84 -44.00
N THR A 18 27.06 -9.87 -45.27
CA THR A 18 25.77 -9.58 -45.90
C THR A 18 24.65 -10.51 -45.45
N GLY A 19 23.46 -9.96 -45.25
CA GLY A 19 22.20 -10.71 -45.18
C GLY A 19 21.03 -9.83 -45.64
N CYS A 20 20.69 -9.90 -46.93
CA CYS A 20 19.44 -9.36 -47.46
C CYS A 20 18.35 -10.40 -47.20
N GLY A 21 17.47 -10.12 -46.26
CA GLY A 21 16.28 -10.91 -45.97
C GLY A 21 15.11 -9.96 -45.83
N SER A 22 14.27 -9.92 -46.87
CA SER A 22 12.94 -9.30 -46.80
C SER A 22 12.13 -10.03 -45.73
N GLY A 23 11.80 -9.30 -44.67
CA GLY A 23 10.89 -9.73 -43.63
C GLY A 23 9.82 -8.67 -43.48
N ASP A 24 8.59 -9.10 -43.74
CA ASP A 24 7.36 -8.33 -43.74
C ASP A 24 7.14 -7.50 -42.46
N GLY A 25 6.37 -6.44 -42.64
CA GLY A 25 6.11 -5.45 -41.61
C GLY A 25 5.52 -6.04 -40.33
N GLU A 26 6.18 -5.71 -39.23
CA GLU A 26 5.51 -5.53 -37.95
C GLU A 26 6.08 -4.23 -37.40
N GLY A 27 5.28 -3.16 -37.57
CA GLY A 27 5.56 -1.90 -36.91
C GLY A 27 5.73 -2.15 -35.41
N PRO A 28 6.54 -1.34 -34.70
CA PRO A 28 6.65 -1.48 -33.27
C PRO A 28 5.24 -1.32 -32.69
N ALA A 29 4.65 -2.43 -32.25
CA ALA A 29 3.55 -2.43 -31.31
C ALA A 29 4.11 -1.79 -30.05
N THR A 30 4.12 -0.46 -30.06
CA THR A 30 4.07 0.35 -28.86
C THR A 30 2.71 0.03 -28.27
N THR A 31 2.64 -1.09 -27.54
CA THR A 31 1.56 -1.30 -26.59
C THR A 31 1.68 -0.13 -25.65
N SER A 32 0.82 0.86 -25.91
CA SER A 32 0.62 2.00 -25.06
C SER A 32 0.28 1.41 -23.71
N ALA A 33 1.26 1.39 -22.80
CA ALA A 33 0.99 1.13 -21.41
C ALA A 33 -0.05 2.18 -21.01
N LYS A 34 -1.30 1.73 -20.79
CA LYS A 34 -2.34 2.54 -20.18
C LYS A 34 -1.67 3.25 -19.00
N PRO A 35 -1.69 4.60 -18.93
CA PRO A 35 -1.12 5.29 -17.79
C PRO A 35 -1.71 4.65 -16.54
N ALA A 36 -0.86 4.17 -15.63
CA ALA A 36 -1.32 3.70 -14.33
C ALA A 36 -2.19 4.83 -13.76
N PRO A 37 -3.45 4.57 -13.38
CA PRO A 37 -4.27 5.62 -12.82
C PRO A 37 -3.53 6.20 -11.62
N ALA A 38 -3.39 7.52 -11.61
CA ALA A 38 -2.73 8.28 -10.56
C ALA A 38 -3.20 7.74 -9.21
N SER A 39 -2.23 7.38 -8.35
CA SER A 39 -2.40 6.87 -6.98
C SER A 39 -3.72 7.30 -6.36
N ALA A 40 -4.75 6.48 -6.53
CA ALA A 40 -6.07 6.87 -6.08
C ALA A 40 -6.00 6.82 -4.55
N THR A 41 -6.01 8.00 -3.95
CA THR A 41 -5.91 8.15 -2.49
C THR A 41 -7.31 8.04 -1.91
N PRO A 42 -7.57 7.16 -0.93
CA PRO A 42 -8.89 7.07 -0.28
C PRO A 42 -9.39 8.44 0.19
N ALA A 43 -10.69 8.70 0.10
CA ALA A 43 -11.25 10.01 0.44
C ALA A 43 -10.94 10.44 1.88
N LEU A 44 -10.93 9.48 2.82
CA LEU A 44 -10.51 9.67 4.20
C LEU A 44 -9.09 10.19 4.34
N ALA A 45 -8.19 9.94 3.40
CA ALA A 45 -6.81 10.43 3.42
C ALA A 45 -6.64 11.77 2.68
N ARG A 46 -7.61 12.17 1.84
CA ARG A 46 -7.56 13.46 1.11
C ARG A 46 -7.90 14.66 1.99
N VAL A 47 -8.65 14.45 3.07
CA VAL A 47 -9.05 15.53 4.00
C VAL A 47 -7.88 15.90 4.93
N PRO A 48 -7.51 17.18 5.08
CA PRO A 48 -6.45 17.60 6.01
C PRO A 48 -6.70 17.11 7.44
N LYS A 49 -5.64 16.70 8.15
CA LYS A 49 -5.71 16.25 9.54
C LYS A 49 -6.09 17.39 10.49
N GLN A 50 -7.04 17.12 11.37
CA GLN A 50 -7.36 18.02 12.48
C GLN A 50 -6.47 17.72 13.70
N PRO A 51 -6.32 18.66 14.65
CA PRO A 51 -5.56 18.43 15.87
C PRO A 51 -6.05 17.20 16.64
N GLY A 52 -5.11 16.34 17.05
CA GLY A 52 -5.39 15.09 17.76
C GLY A 52 -5.86 13.93 16.87
N GLU A 53 -6.01 14.14 15.55
CA GLU A 53 -6.31 13.04 14.63
C GLU A 53 -5.09 12.19 14.29
N LEU A 54 -5.34 10.90 14.13
CA LEU A 54 -4.38 9.95 13.58
C LEU A 54 -4.90 9.43 12.23
N LEU A 55 -3.99 9.27 11.28
CA LEU A 55 -4.29 8.79 9.94
C LEU A 55 -3.22 7.77 9.56
N PHE A 56 -3.66 6.61 9.10
CA PHE A 56 -2.84 5.52 8.61
C PHE A 56 -3.29 5.19 7.20
N THR A 57 -2.35 5.04 6.28
CA THR A 57 -2.62 4.72 4.87
C THR A 57 -1.64 3.66 4.41
N ALA A 58 -2.10 2.73 3.59
CA ALA A 58 -1.23 1.82 2.87
C ALA A 58 -1.91 1.36 1.58
N GLU A 59 -1.08 0.95 0.62
CA GLU A 59 -1.54 0.41 -0.66
C GLU A 59 -1.93 -1.07 -0.56
N THR A 60 -1.35 -1.79 0.41
CA THR A 60 -1.55 -3.23 0.62
C THR A 60 -1.52 -3.59 2.10
N SER A 61 -1.95 -4.80 2.42
CA SER A 61 -1.82 -5.43 3.73
C SER A 61 -1.10 -6.79 3.59
N PRO A 62 -0.57 -7.41 4.67
CA PRO A 62 -0.63 -6.96 6.06
C PRO A 62 0.28 -5.77 6.35
N THR A 63 -0.11 -4.96 7.34
CA THR A 63 0.73 -3.85 7.84
C THR A 63 0.51 -3.62 9.32
N THR A 64 1.58 -3.29 10.04
CA THR A 64 1.52 -2.90 11.45
C THR A 64 2.13 -1.50 11.60
N SER A 65 1.43 -0.61 12.31
CA SER A 65 1.92 0.75 12.55
C SER A 65 3.10 0.77 13.54
N ARG A 66 3.75 1.93 13.68
CA ARG A 66 4.52 2.20 14.91
C ARG A 66 3.54 2.39 16.09
N PRO A 67 4.00 2.20 17.35
CA PRO A 67 3.16 2.49 18.49
C PRO A 67 2.74 3.96 18.58
N PHE A 68 1.52 4.21 19.01
CA PHE A 68 0.95 5.54 19.23
C PHE A 68 0.07 5.57 20.49
N GLU A 69 -0.16 6.77 21.02
CA GLU A 69 -0.98 6.97 22.21
C GLU A 69 -2.39 7.42 21.84
N LEU A 70 -3.35 6.92 22.61
CA LEU A 70 -4.74 7.34 22.58
C LEU A 70 -5.17 7.66 24.01
N ASP A 71 -5.89 8.76 24.18
CA ASP A 71 -6.51 9.13 25.45
C ASP A 71 -7.86 9.79 25.21
N GLY A 72 -8.94 9.05 25.49
CA GLY A 72 -10.31 9.54 25.42
C GLY A 72 -11.17 8.81 24.39
N ARG A 73 -12.18 9.51 23.88
CA ARG A 73 -13.17 8.97 22.95
C ARG A 73 -12.76 9.27 21.51
N TYR A 74 -12.86 8.28 20.65
CA TYR A 74 -12.54 8.40 19.23
C TYR A 74 -13.66 7.82 18.37
N VAL A 75 -13.84 8.39 17.19
CA VAL A 75 -14.45 7.70 16.06
C VAL A 75 -13.35 7.24 15.14
N VAL A 76 -13.25 5.94 14.96
CA VAL A 76 -12.36 5.31 14.01
C VAL A 76 -13.16 5.05 12.74
N ARG A 77 -12.64 5.52 11.60
CA ARG A 77 -13.21 5.29 10.28
C ARG A 77 -12.20 4.57 9.42
N PHE A 78 -12.66 3.67 8.56
CA PHE A 78 -11.84 3.14 7.47
C PHE A 78 -12.50 3.37 6.12
N GLU A 79 -11.68 3.40 5.09
CA GLU A 79 -12.08 3.40 3.69
C GLU A 79 -11.03 2.64 2.90
N GLN A 80 -11.48 1.77 2.01
CA GLN A 80 -10.67 1.13 0.99
C GLN A 80 -11.26 1.43 -0.39
N ILE A 81 -10.41 1.47 -1.40
CA ILE A 81 -10.81 1.78 -2.78
C ILE A 81 -10.16 0.81 -3.75
N ALA A 82 -10.80 0.57 -4.90
CA ALA A 82 -10.22 -0.15 -6.01
C ALA A 82 -9.94 0.86 -7.14
N PRO A 83 -8.71 1.40 -7.26
CA PRO A 83 -8.38 2.39 -8.30
C PRO A 83 -8.72 1.92 -9.72
N GLU A 84 -8.62 0.62 -9.96
CA GLU A 84 -8.89 -0.06 -11.22
C GLU A 84 -10.39 -0.21 -11.53
N ASP A 85 -11.23 -0.26 -10.49
CA ASP A 85 -12.69 -0.32 -10.59
C ASP A 85 -13.35 0.52 -9.48
N PRO A 86 -13.58 1.83 -9.72
CA PRO A 86 -14.16 2.71 -8.71
C PRO A 86 -15.58 2.36 -8.26
N ASN A 87 -16.27 1.48 -9.00
CA ASN A 87 -17.63 1.04 -8.71
C ASN A 87 -17.69 -0.38 -8.12
N LEU A 88 -16.54 -0.97 -7.80
CA LEU A 88 -16.44 -2.31 -7.25
C LEU A 88 -17.34 -2.47 -6.01
N ASP A 89 -18.14 -3.53 -6.01
CA ASP A 89 -18.81 -4.01 -4.80
C ASP A 89 -17.83 -4.88 -3.98
N PHE A 90 -17.55 -4.43 -2.77
CA PHE A 90 -16.61 -5.10 -1.87
C PHE A 90 -17.22 -6.31 -1.17
N SER A 91 -18.54 -6.55 -1.24
CA SER A 91 -19.21 -7.62 -0.48
C SER A 91 -18.70 -9.04 -0.80
N GLY A 92 -18.18 -9.24 -2.01
CA GLY A 92 -17.61 -10.50 -2.46
C GLY A 92 -16.08 -10.60 -2.31
N GLN A 93 -15.43 -9.58 -1.76
CA GLN A 93 -13.98 -9.49 -1.64
C GLN A 93 -13.47 -9.96 -0.27
N THR A 94 -12.15 -10.09 -0.14
CA THR A 94 -11.51 -10.35 1.14
C THR A 94 -11.89 -9.26 2.16
N PRO A 95 -12.35 -9.63 3.36
CA PRO A 95 -12.70 -8.67 4.39
C PRO A 95 -11.51 -7.82 4.83
N PHE A 96 -11.72 -6.50 4.91
CA PHE A 96 -10.78 -5.60 5.57
C PHE A 96 -10.78 -5.89 7.08
N THR A 97 -9.64 -6.29 7.62
CA THR A 97 -9.49 -6.71 9.02
C THR A 97 -8.45 -5.86 9.71
N ALA A 98 -8.88 -5.15 10.76
CA ALA A 98 -8.02 -4.28 11.55
C ALA A 98 -8.32 -4.39 13.04
N ALA A 99 -7.27 -4.35 13.86
CA ALA A 99 -7.34 -4.38 15.31
C ALA A 99 -6.29 -3.46 15.94
N LEU A 100 -6.55 -3.03 17.17
CA LEU A 100 -5.54 -2.40 18.02
C LEU A 100 -4.96 -3.43 18.96
N GLN A 101 -3.63 -3.53 18.96
CA GLN A 101 -2.87 -4.40 19.85
C GLN A 101 -2.08 -3.55 20.85
N ARG A 102 -1.73 -4.11 22.01
CA ARG A 102 -0.84 -3.43 22.98
C ARG A 102 0.62 -3.52 22.54
N ARG A 103 0.98 -4.58 21.85
CA ARG A 103 2.30 -4.86 21.28
C ARG A 103 2.10 -5.50 19.90
N ALA A 104 3.02 -5.26 18.98
CA ALA A 104 2.96 -5.84 17.64
C ALA A 104 3.09 -7.37 17.72
N GLY A 105 2.21 -8.08 17.01
CA GLY A 105 2.19 -9.55 16.98
C GLY A 105 1.61 -10.19 18.24
N ASP A 106 1.00 -9.41 19.13
CA ASP A 106 0.32 -9.90 20.33
C ASP A 106 -1.20 -9.67 20.18
N PRO A 107 -1.94 -10.66 19.67
CA PRO A 107 -3.38 -10.55 19.47
C PRO A 107 -4.17 -10.69 20.77
N GLU A 108 -3.54 -11.08 21.89
CA GLU A 108 -4.24 -11.27 23.15
C GLU A 108 -4.74 -9.92 23.69
N GLY A 109 -6.03 -9.85 24.01
CA GLY A 109 -6.66 -8.60 24.44
C GLY A 109 -6.76 -7.51 23.35
N ALA A 110 -6.56 -7.86 22.08
CA ALA A 110 -6.68 -6.90 20.98
C ALA A 110 -8.10 -6.34 20.85
N VAL A 111 -8.19 -5.02 20.63
CA VAL A 111 -9.47 -4.36 20.35
C VAL A 111 -9.72 -4.46 18.85
N LYS A 112 -10.56 -5.41 18.45
CA LYS A 112 -11.03 -5.53 17.05
C LYS A 112 -11.67 -4.21 16.63
N LEU A 113 -11.28 -3.65 15.48
CA LEU A 113 -11.89 -2.44 14.92
C LEU A 113 -12.88 -2.82 13.83
N PHE A 114 -12.40 -3.54 12.82
CA PHE A 114 -13.14 -3.93 11.61
C PHE A 114 -12.79 -5.37 11.20
N GLY A 115 -13.69 -5.97 10.43
CA GLY A 115 -13.59 -7.33 9.90
C GLY A 115 -14.73 -7.55 8.92
N THR A 116 -14.75 -6.75 7.85
CA THR A 116 -15.90 -6.64 6.94
C THR A 116 -15.46 -6.45 5.50
N ALA A 117 -16.19 -7.06 4.57
CA ALA A 117 -16.01 -6.92 3.12
C ALA A 117 -16.85 -5.73 2.62
N THR A 118 -16.44 -4.52 2.96
CA THR A 118 -17.13 -3.28 2.58
C THR A 118 -16.14 -2.19 2.23
N ALA A 119 -16.54 -1.21 1.43
CA ALA A 119 -15.66 -0.09 1.08
C ALA A 119 -15.32 0.80 2.29
N ARG A 120 -16.21 0.87 3.29
CA ARG A 120 -16.12 1.84 4.39
C ARG A 120 -16.71 1.29 5.67
N GLY A 121 -16.22 1.78 6.80
CA GLY A 121 -16.82 1.53 8.10
C GLY A 121 -16.45 2.58 9.14
N SER A 122 -17.19 2.57 10.24
CA SER A 122 -17.04 3.52 11.33
C SER A 122 -17.35 2.87 12.66
N ARG A 123 -16.57 3.18 13.69
CA ARG A 123 -16.78 2.69 15.06
C ARG A 123 -16.37 3.75 16.08
N ALA A 124 -17.22 3.97 17.08
CA ALA A 124 -16.91 4.81 18.23
C ALA A 124 -16.38 3.96 19.38
N LEU A 125 -15.37 4.46 20.09
CA LEU A 125 -14.70 3.73 21.17
C LEU A 125 -13.93 4.66 22.11
N THR A 126 -13.84 4.27 23.38
CA THR A 126 -13.03 4.95 24.39
C THR A 126 -11.76 4.15 24.60
N LEU A 127 -10.61 4.79 24.42
CA LEU A 127 -9.31 4.14 24.56
C LEU A 127 -8.38 4.97 25.42
N ARG A 128 -7.56 4.27 26.18
CA ARG A 128 -6.46 4.85 26.93
C ARG A 128 -5.20 4.01 26.80
N GLY A 129 -4.07 4.69 26.63
CA GLY A 129 -2.73 4.13 26.64
C GLY A 129 -2.15 3.96 25.25
N ARG A 130 -1.06 3.20 25.19
CA ARG A 130 -0.28 2.94 23.99
C ARG A 130 -0.83 1.74 23.22
N TYR A 131 -0.89 1.86 21.90
CA TYR A 131 -1.38 0.84 20.97
C TYR A 131 -0.54 0.79 19.72
N VAL A 132 -0.69 -0.30 18.98
CA VAL A 132 -0.30 -0.46 17.57
C VAL A 132 -1.54 -0.82 16.78
N LEU A 133 -1.67 -0.24 15.59
CA LEU A 133 -2.70 -0.62 14.63
C LEU A 133 -2.14 -1.77 13.80
N ASP A 134 -2.83 -2.89 13.84
CA ASP A 134 -2.57 -4.04 12.98
C ASP A 134 -3.69 -4.15 11.95
N VAL A 135 -3.31 -4.17 10.67
CA VAL A 135 -4.22 -4.47 9.55
C VAL A 135 -3.74 -5.78 8.96
N SER A 136 -4.43 -6.86 9.30
CA SER A 136 -4.00 -8.22 8.98
C SER A 136 -4.45 -8.65 7.58
N PHE A 137 -5.55 -8.09 7.07
CA PHE A 137 -6.12 -8.43 5.75
C PHE A 137 -6.80 -7.23 5.08
N GLY A 138 -6.74 -7.19 3.75
CA GLY A 138 -7.22 -6.13 2.88
C GLY A 138 -6.40 -6.10 1.58
N ASP A 139 -7.07 -6.29 0.45
CA ASP A 139 -6.42 -6.41 -0.87
C ASP A 139 -6.30 -5.08 -1.62
N PHE A 140 -6.83 -4.01 -1.02
CA PHE A 140 -7.05 -2.72 -1.65
C PHE A 140 -6.35 -1.58 -0.90
N PRO A 141 -5.91 -0.52 -1.59
CA PRO A 141 -5.45 0.70 -0.97
C PRO A 141 -6.47 1.25 0.03
N TYR A 142 -6.00 1.61 1.22
CA TYR A 142 -6.89 1.96 2.32
C TYR A 142 -6.37 3.12 3.18
N ALA A 143 -7.31 3.69 3.94
CA ALA A 143 -7.04 4.66 4.99
C ALA A 143 -7.82 4.31 6.26
N VAL A 144 -7.16 4.37 7.42
CA VAL A 144 -7.79 4.30 8.75
C VAL A 144 -7.55 5.61 9.47
N ARG A 145 -8.62 6.26 9.93
CA ARG A 145 -8.58 7.57 10.56
C ARG A 145 -9.23 7.55 11.94
N PHE A 146 -8.50 8.04 12.93
CA PHE A 146 -8.98 8.24 14.31
C PHE A 146 -9.28 9.71 14.50
N THR A 147 -10.54 10.04 14.79
CA THR A 147 -10.98 11.41 15.09
C THR A 147 -11.42 11.51 16.55
N PRO A 148 -10.78 12.37 17.37
CA PRO A 148 -11.23 12.61 18.74
C PRO A 148 -12.68 13.11 18.79
N ARG A 149 -13.47 12.61 19.74
CA ARG A 149 -14.78 13.15 20.10
C ARG A 149 -14.59 13.97 21.38
N ARG A 150 -14.88 15.26 21.29
CA ARG A 150 -14.96 16.15 22.46
C ARG A 150 -16.28 15.92 23.20
#